data_AF-A0A444W0F3-F1
#
_entry.id   AF-A0A444W0F3-F1
#
_cell.length_a   1.000
_cell.length_b   1.000
_cell.length_c   1.000
_cell.angle_alpha   90.00
_cell.angle_beta   90.00
_cell.angle_gamma   90.00
#
_symmetry.space_group_name_H-M   'P 1'
#
loop_
_entity.id
_entity.type
_entity.pdbx_description
1 polymer ?
#
loop_
_entity_poly.entity_id
_entity_poly.type
_entity_poly.pdbx_seq_one_letter_code
_entity_poly.pdbx_strand_id
1 'polypeptide(L)'
;MIEESKNIIDKINSSRAKIYYQLNQLEEITGMSPRTLKYRMKLVKEKYSNIPSLLKRNGKAWQIHYTLIDEFLPKYNKKQSNLTNHKWETMVTWNTKDNYDINYHVQLIKEVKQELPSVNIGYVIETDGRGVSHLHAITDGFKDNIEIAVSGILKKYIACGQYRCQIEKINNYGSATSYLRKSGKITII
;
A
#
# COMPACT_ATOMS: atom_id res chain seq x y z
N MET A 1 3.33 24.52 -19.81
CA MET A 1 3.13 23.06 -19.57
C MET A 1 3.78 22.53 -18.29
N ILE A 2 5.03 22.86 -17.92
CA ILE A 2 5.66 22.31 -16.71
C ILE A 2 5.07 22.88 -15.40
N GLU A 3 4.72 24.17 -15.35
CA GLU A 3 4.24 24.83 -14.13
C GLU A 3 2.81 24.42 -13.73
N GLU A 4 1.96 24.21 -14.74
CA GLU A 4 0.56 23.85 -14.57
C GLU A 4 0.41 22.44 -13.99
N SER A 5 1.20 21.49 -14.51
CA SER A 5 1.31 20.13 -13.98
C SER A 5 1.77 20.11 -12.51
N LYS A 6 2.70 21.00 -12.10
CA LYS A 6 3.16 21.10 -10.72
C LYS A 6 2.05 21.56 -9.77
N ASN A 7 1.35 22.63 -10.15
CA ASN A 7 0.25 23.18 -9.35
C ASN A 7 -0.87 22.15 -9.17
N ILE A 8 -1.14 21.35 -10.21
CA ILE A 8 -2.09 20.23 -10.13
C ILE A 8 -1.59 19.17 -9.14
N ILE A 9 -0.32 18.75 -9.21
CA ILE A 9 0.26 17.76 -8.31
C ILE A 9 0.22 18.24 -6.85
N ASP A 10 0.60 19.49 -6.58
CA ASP A 10 0.57 20.06 -5.25
C ASP A 10 -0.86 20.16 -4.71
N LYS A 11 -1.82 20.55 -5.55
CA LYS A 11 -3.25 20.59 -5.18
C LYS A 11 -3.78 19.19 -4.86
N ILE A 12 -3.48 18.18 -5.68
CA ILE A 12 -3.87 16.78 -5.44
C ILE A 12 -3.26 16.24 -4.15
N ASN A 13 -1.98 16.55 -3.88
CA ASN A 13 -1.32 16.06 -2.68
C ASN A 13 -1.74 16.82 -1.40
N SER A 14 -2.28 18.03 -1.52
CA SER A 14 -2.74 18.80 -0.35
C SER A 14 -3.82 18.09 0.47
N SER A 15 -4.64 17.25 -0.18
CA SER A 15 -5.69 16.43 0.45
C SER A 15 -5.20 15.04 0.88
N ARG A 16 -3.97 14.64 0.52
CA ARG A 16 -3.41 13.33 0.88
C ARG A 16 -2.83 13.34 2.29
N ALA A 17 -2.66 12.14 2.84
CA ALA A 17 -2.04 11.96 4.14
C ALA A 17 -0.60 12.53 4.14
N LYS A 18 -0.34 13.47 5.04
CA LYS A 18 0.95 14.18 5.17
C LYS A 18 2.00 13.32 5.88
N ILE A 19 2.35 12.19 5.27
CA ILE A 19 3.32 11.23 5.80
C ILE A 19 4.66 11.50 5.14
N TYR A 20 5.66 11.79 5.95
CA TYR A 20 7.01 12.07 5.49
C TYR A 20 8.02 11.20 6.22
N TYR A 21 8.99 10.71 5.47
CA TYR A 21 10.12 9.94 5.97
C TYR A 21 11.42 10.72 5.80
N GLN A 22 12.38 10.45 6.67
CA GLN A 22 13.76 10.87 6.53
C GLN A 22 14.59 9.74 5.87
N LEU A 23 15.71 10.11 5.27
CA LEU A 23 16.55 9.17 4.52
C LEU A 23 17.04 7.98 5.37
N ASN A 24 17.32 8.20 6.67
CA ASN A 24 17.73 7.16 7.60
C ASN A 24 16.61 6.16 7.93
N GLN A 25 15.34 6.54 7.80
CA GLN A 25 14.20 5.64 8.00
C GLN A 25 13.96 4.73 6.79
N LEU A 26 14.50 5.09 5.62
CA LEU A 26 14.27 4.32 4.40
C LEU A 26 15.04 3.00 4.36
N GLU A 27 16.08 2.83 5.19
CA GLU A 27 16.84 1.57 5.25
C GLU A 27 15.95 0.42 5.71
N GLU A 28 15.18 0.61 6.78
CA GLU A 28 14.24 -0.39 7.31
C GLU A 28 13.09 -0.65 6.33
N ILE A 29 12.63 0.40 5.63
CA ILE A 29 11.50 0.29 4.69
C ILE A 29 11.92 -0.45 3.42
N THR A 30 13.05 -0.04 2.81
CA THR A 30 13.45 -0.51 1.48
C THR A 30 14.46 -1.67 1.54
N GLY A 31 15.06 -1.92 2.69
CA GLY A 31 16.18 -2.83 2.88
C GLY A 31 17.43 -2.42 2.08
N MET A 32 17.58 -1.13 1.76
CA MET A 32 18.69 -0.60 0.97
C MET A 32 19.77 -0.03 1.88
N SER A 33 21.03 -0.25 1.51
CA SER A 33 22.15 0.32 2.27
C SER A 33 22.11 1.86 2.30
N PRO A 34 22.62 2.50 3.36
CA PRO A 34 22.69 3.96 3.46
C PRO A 34 23.41 4.60 2.26
N ARG A 35 24.43 3.94 1.72
CA ARG A 35 25.17 4.42 0.54
C ARG A 35 24.28 4.49 -0.69
N THR A 36 23.49 3.44 -0.95
CA THR A 36 22.59 3.41 -2.10
C THR A 36 21.43 4.41 -1.93
N LEU A 37 20.91 4.54 -0.72
CA LEU A 37 19.89 5.53 -0.39
C LEU A 37 20.37 6.96 -0.67
N LYS A 38 21.60 7.31 -0.26
CA LYS A 38 22.22 8.62 -0.57
C LYS A 38 22.32 8.89 -2.08
N TYR A 39 22.71 7.88 -2.86
CA TYR A 39 22.79 8.01 -4.32
C TYR A 39 21.41 8.28 -4.94
N ARG A 40 20.40 7.48 -4.57
CA ARG A 40 19.03 7.64 -5.07
C ARG A 40 18.41 8.96 -4.63
N MET A 41 18.73 9.41 -3.43
CA MET A 41 18.30 10.71 -2.93
C MET A 41 18.78 11.85 -3.86
N LYS A 42 19.96 11.74 -4.47
CA LYS A 42 20.44 12.73 -5.45
C LYS A 42 19.50 12.82 -6.66
N LEU A 43 19.10 11.68 -7.20
CA LEU A 43 18.17 11.59 -8.33
C LEU A 43 16.76 12.11 -7.97
N VAL A 44 16.27 11.74 -6.79
CA VAL A 44 14.97 12.21 -6.28
C VAL A 44 14.98 13.72 -6.07
N LYS A 45 16.07 14.30 -5.56
CA LYS A 45 16.20 15.77 -5.45
C LYS A 45 16.13 16.44 -6.81
N GLU A 46 16.86 15.93 -7.79
CA GLU A 46 16.86 16.49 -9.13
C GLU A 46 15.45 16.47 -9.75
N LYS A 47 14.75 15.34 -9.62
CA LYS A 47 13.40 15.12 -10.17
C LYS A 47 12.29 15.90 -9.44
N TYR A 48 12.40 16.08 -8.12
CA TYR A 48 11.30 16.59 -7.27
C TYR A 48 11.63 17.88 -6.48
N SER A 49 12.80 18.49 -6.69
CA SER A 49 13.26 19.69 -5.94
C SER A 49 12.25 20.84 -5.90
N ASN A 50 11.45 20.99 -6.94
CA ASN A 50 10.48 22.07 -7.11
C ASN A 50 9.03 21.65 -6.79
N ILE A 51 8.82 20.54 -6.08
CA ILE A 51 7.49 20.05 -5.68
C ILE A 51 7.45 19.87 -4.16
N PRO A 52 7.25 20.97 -3.39
CA PRO A 52 7.34 20.95 -1.93
C PRO A 52 6.34 20.01 -1.24
N SER A 53 5.22 19.68 -1.89
CA SER A 53 4.26 18.70 -1.36
C SER A 53 4.85 17.30 -1.24
N LEU A 54 5.76 16.93 -2.16
CA LEU A 54 6.39 15.62 -2.26
C LEU A 54 7.77 15.58 -1.63
N LEU A 55 8.56 16.64 -1.79
CA LEU A 55 9.92 16.70 -1.27
C LEU A 55 10.21 18.09 -0.75
N LYS A 56 10.45 18.19 0.56
CA LYS A 56 10.82 19.45 1.20
C LYS A 56 11.96 19.27 2.18
N ARG A 57 12.61 20.38 2.50
CA ARG A 57 13.68 20.41 3.49
C ARG A 57 13.10 20.84 4.84
N ASN A 58 13.44 20.13 5.90
CA ASN A 58 13.13 20.52 7.27
C ASN A 58 14.45 20.56 8.05
N GLY A 59 14.97 21.77 8.26
CA GLY A 59 16.31 21.99 8.80
C GLY A 59 17.40 21.34 7.95
N LYS A 60 18.18 20.44 8.55
CA LYS A 60 19.28 19.72 7.88
C LYS A 60 18.82 18.46 7.15
N ALA A 61 17.58 18.01 7.35
CA ALA A 61 17.04 16.78 6.79
C ALA A 61 16.08 17.03 5.62
N TRP A 62 15.97 16.04 4.74
CA TRP A 62 14.92 15.99 3.73
C TRP A 62 13.72 15.22 4.27
N GLN A 63 12.53 15.78 4.04
CA GLN A 63 11.25 15.14 4.27
C GLN A 63 10.75 14.60 2.93
N ILE A 64 10.73 13.27 2.82
CA ILE A 64 10.41 12.51 1.63
C ILE A 64 8.98 12.01 1.80
N HIS A 65 8.05 12.50 0.99
CA HIS A 65 6.66 12.06 1.04
C HIS A 65 6.58 10.56 0.73
N TYR A 66 5.66 9.85 1.41
CA TYR A 66 5.56 8.39 1.32
C TYR A 66 5.37 7.85 -0.12
N THR A 67 4.76 8.64 -1.00
CA THR A 67 4.59 8.27 -2.42
C THR A 67 5.91 8.19 -3.19
N LEU A 68 6.99 8.78 -2.66
CA LEU A 68 8.33 8.72 -3.27
C LEU A 68 9.15 7.52 -2.79
N ILE A 69 8.66 6.70 -1.85
CA ILE A 69 9.41 5.55 -1.32
C ILE A 69 9.85 4.61 -2.46
N ASP A 70 9.03 4.45 -3.50
CA ASP A 70 9.30 3.56 -4.63
C ASP A 70 10.55 3.95 -5.42
N GLU A 71 10.89 5.23 -5.46
CA GLU A 71 12.15 5.71 -6.06
C GLU A 71 13.38 5.15 -5.31
N PHE A 72 13.18 4.71 -4.06
CA PHE A 72 14.20 4.11 -3.21
C PHE A 72 14.20 2.57 -3.22
N LEU A 73 13.19 1.90 -3.79
CA LEU A 73 13.08 0.44 -3.81
C LEU A 73 14.05 -0.23 -4.80
N PRO A 74 14.59 -1.44 -4.52
CA PRO A 74 15.41 -2.18 -5.48
C PRO A 74 14.79 -2.23 -6.88
N LYS A 75 15.58 -1.95 -7.93
CA LYS A 75 15.11 -2.08 -9.33
C LYS A 75 14.95 -3.53 -9.77
N TYR A 76 15.59 -4.45 -9.05
CA TYR A 76 15.62 -5.87 -9.34
C TYR A 76 15.06 -6.64 -8.15
N ASN A 77 14.41 -7.76 -8.42
CA ASN A 77 13.89 -8.67 -7.41
C ASN A 77 15.06 -9.22 -6.58
N LYS A 78 15.00 -9.04 -5.26
CA LYS A 78 15.95 -9.67 -4.34
C LYS A 78 15.66 -11.17 -4.27
N LYS A 79 16.69 -11.99 -4.03
CA LYS A 79 16.56 -13.46 -3.85
C LYS A 79 15.66 -13.85 -2.66
N GLN A 80 15.49 -12.96 -1.68
CA GLN A 80 14.60 -13.15 -0.53
C GLN A 80 13.55 -12.05 -0.52
N SER A 81 12.27 -12.44 -0.56
CA SER A 81 11.16 -11.53 -0.42
C SER A 81 10.72 -11.40 1.06
N ASN A 82 10.29 -10.21 1.44
CA ASN A 82 9.67 -9.84 2.69
C ASN A 82 8.53 -8.85 2.35
N LEU A 83 7.70 -8.50 3.34
CA LEU A 83 6.54 -7.64 3.12
C LEU A 83 6.83 -6.35 2.33
N THR A 84 7.99 -5.72 2.50
CA THR A 84 8.29 -4.42 1.87
C THR A 84 9.05 -4.51 0.56
N ASN A 85 9.61 -5.67 0.23
CA ASN A 85 10.34 -5.87 -1.02
C ASN A 85 9.66 -6.91 -1.95
N HIS A 86 8.58 -7.56 -1.49
CA HIS A 86 7.76 -8.45 -2.29
C HIS A 86 6.97 -7.65 -3.31
N LYS A 87 6.86 -8.18 -4.53
CA LYS A 87 6.17 -7.51 -5.64
C LYS A 87 4.67 -7.74 -5.53
N TRP A 88 4.01 -6.93 -4.72
CA TRP A 88 2.55 -6.95 -4.58
C TRP A 88 1.87 -6.34 -5.81
N GLU A 89 1.02 -7.07 -6.49
CA GLU A 89 0.38 -6.67 -7.74
C GLU A 89 -0.99 -6.00 -7.53
N THR A 90 -1.75 -6.44 -6.52
CA THR A 90 -3.16 -6.04 -6.34
C THR A 90 -3.46 -5.71 -4.88
N MET A 91 -4.15 -4.59 -4.66
CA MET A 91 -4.71 -4.19 -3.37
C MET A 91 -6.19 -4.55 -3.33
N VAL A 92 -6.65 -5.07 -2.19
CA VAL A 92 -8.03 -5.46 -1.95
C VAL A 92 -8.48 -4.81 -0.66
N THR A 93 -9.63 -4.16 -0.70
CA THR A 93 -10.28 -3.63 0.49
C THR A 93 -11.75 -3.99 0.44
N TRP A 94 -12.30 -4.48 1.55
CA TRP A 94 -13.75 -4.62 1.65
C TRP A 94 -14.26 -4.23 3.03
N ASN A 95 -15.46 -3.69 3.04
CA ASN A 95 -16.24 -3.41 4.23
C ASN A 95 -17.67 -3.91 4.01
N THR A 96 -18.22 -4.54 5.03
CA THR A 96 -19.60 -5.00 5.06
C THR A 96 -20.51 -3.92 5.62
N LYS A 97 -21.80 -4.01 5.30
CA LYS A 97 -22.82 -3.12 5.88
C LYS A 97 -23.06 -3.45 7.35
N ASP A 98 -23.17 -4.73 7.67
CA ASP A 98 -23.31 -5.19 9.05
C ASP A 98 -21.95 -5.28 9.72
N ASN A 99 -21.94 -5.15 11.05
CA ASN A 99 -20.73 -5.19 11.86
C ASN A 99 -20.30 -6.63 12.16
N TYR A 100 -19.82 -7.34 11.13
CA TYR A 100 -19.22 -8.65 11.30
C TYR A 100 -17.91 -8.55 12.08
N ASP A 101 -17.62 -9.58 12.87
CA ASP A 101 -16.42 -9.60 13.71
C ASP A 101 -15.15 -9.88 12.89
N ILE A 102 -14.00 -9.69 13.54
CA ILE A 102 -12.69 -9.95 12.92
C ILE A 102 -12.60 -11.39 12.40
N ASN A 103 -13.14 -12.37 13.12
CA ASN A 103 -13.06 -13.78 12.74
C ASN A 103 -13.76 -14.05 11.41
N TYR A 104 -14.88 -13.40 11.17
CA TYR A 104 -15.60 -13.48 9.91
C TYR A 104 -14.75 -12.97 8.74
N HIS A 105 -14.11 -11.81 8.89
CA HIS A 105 -13.18 -11.30 7.86
C HIS A 105 -11.98 -12.23 7.65
N VAL A 106 -11.44 -12.83 8.73
CA VAL A 106 -10.36 -13.83 8.65
C VAL A 106 -10.81 -15.08 7.90
N GLN A 107 -12.04 -15.55 8.11
CA GLN A 107 -12.59 -16.70 7.38
C GLN A 107 -12.62 -16.40 5.88
N LEU A 108 -13.22 -15.28 5.49
CA LEU A 108 -13.37 -14.91 4.07
C LEU A 108 -12.01 -14.82 3.36
N ILE A 109 -11.01 -14.17 3.96
CA ILE A 109 -9.69 -14.05 3.31
C ILE A 109 -8.95 -15.41 3.24
N LYS A 110 -9.18 -16.31 4.20
CA LYS A 110 -8.65 -17.68 4.14
C LYS A 110 -9.31 -18.51 3.04
N GLU A 111 -10.60 -18.34 2.80
CA GLU A 111 -11.27 -18.98 1.67
C GLU A 111 -10.76 -18.44 0.33
N VAL A 112 -10.51 -17.13 0.22
CA VAL A 112 -9.84 -16.56 -0.96
C VAL A 112 -8.45 -17.21 -1.16
N LYS A 113 -7.68 -17.40 -0.08
CA LYS A 113 -6.39 -18.10 -0.14
C LYS A 113 -6.53 -19.56 -0.60
N GLN A 114 -7.60 -20.25 -0.19
CA GLN A 114 -7.88 -21.62 -0.65
C GLN A 114 -8.21 -21.68 -2.14
N GLU A 115 -8.94 -20.70 -2.68
CA GLU A 115 -9.21 -20.60 -4.12
C GLU A 115 -7.96 -20.20 -4.94
N LEU A 116 -7.01 -19.50 -4.32
CA LEU A 116 -5.76 -19.02 -4.95
C LEU A 116 -4.51 -19.48 -4.17
N PRO A 117 -4.22 -20.80 -4.13
CA PRO A 117 -3.18 -21.35 -3.25
C PRO A 117 -1.76 -20.87 -3.58
N SER A 118 -1.50 -20.50 -4.84
CA SER A 118 -0.20 -20.00 -5.31
C SER A 118 0.02 -18.51 -5.04
N VAL A 119 -1.02 -17.77 -4.65
CA VAL A 119 -0.96 -16.32 -4.43
C VAL A 119 -0.63 -16.05 -2.97
N ASN A 120 0.39 -15.23 -2.71
CA ASN A 120 0.65 -14.74 -1.36
C ASN A 120 -0.31 -13.58 -1.04
N ILE A 121 -0.84 -13.56 0.18
CA ILE A 121 -1.77 -12.53 0.64
C ILE A 121 -1.28 -11.94 1.95
N GLY A 122 -0.93 -10.65 1.96
CA GLY A 122 -0.70 -9.88 3.18
C GLY A 122 -1.96 -9.11 3.55
N TYR A 123 -2.50 -9.26 4.75
CA TYR A 123 -3.73 -8.58 5.17
C TYR A 123 -3.68 -8.01 6.59
N VAL A 124 -4.57 -7.05 6.83
CA VAL A 124 -4.90 -6.44 8.13
C VAL A 124 -6.41 -6.29 8.21
N ILE A 125 -6.97 -6.56 9.39
CA ILE A 125 -8.35 -6.21 9.71
C ILE A 125 -8.30 -5.05 10.69
N GLU A 126 -8.90 -3.95 10.29
CA GLU A 126 -8.95 -2.72 11.07
C GLU A 126 -10.38 -2.49 11.55
N THR A 127 -10.52 -2.05 12.80
CA THR A 127 -11.80 -1.59 13.33
C THR A 127 -11.80 -0.07 13.31
N ASP A 128 -12.75 0.53 12.60
CA ASP A 128 -12.87 1.98 12.52
C ASP A 128 -13.37 2.62 13.83
N GLY A 129 -13.40 3.95 13.89
CA GLY A 129 -13.88 4.68 15.07
C GLY A 129 -15.37 4.47 15.40
N ARG A 130 -16.13 3.80 14.54
CA ARG A 130 -17.54 3.41 14.77
C ARG A 130 -17.66 1.97 15.28
N GLY A 131 -16.55 1.27 15.45
CA GLY A 131 -16.54 -0.14 15.87
C GLY A 131 -16.79 -1.12 14.74
N VAL A 132 -16.73 -0.69 13.47
CA VAL A 132 -16.96 -1.55 12.30
C VAL A 132 -15.64 -2.07 11.78
N SER A 133 -15.55 -3.40 11.59
CA SER A 133 -14.36 -4.04 11.05
C SER A 133 -14.35 -4.04 9.51
N HIS A 134 -13.17 -3.83 8.92
CA HIS A 134 -12.96 -3.94 7.47
C HIS A 134 -11.58 -4.52 7.15
N LEU A 135 -11.47 -5.15 5.98
CA LEU A 135 -10.22 -5.76 5.53
C LEU A 135 -9.44 -4.80 4.63
N HIS A 136 -8.13 -4.75 4.83
CA HIS A 136 -7.15 -4.31 3.83
C HIS A 136 -6.18 -5.43 3.52
N ALA A 137 -5.96 -5.72 2.25
CA ALA A 137 -5.03 -6.74 1.80
C ALA A 137 -4.23 -6.30 0.57
N ILE A 138 -3.06 -6.92 0.43
CA ILE A 138 -2.19 -6.86 -0.74
C ILE A 138 -1.88 -8.28 -1.18
N THR A 139 -1.85 -8.50 -2.49
CA THR A 139 -1.63 -9.82 -3.08
C THR A 139 -0.64 -9.73 -4.23
N ASP A 140 0.09 -10.80 -4.52
CA ASP A 140 0.96 -10.90 -5.71
C ASP A 140 0.24 -11.51 -6.93
N GLY A 141 -1.08 -11.73 -6.82
CA GLY A 141 -1.92 -12.15 -7.92
C GLY A 141 -2.39 -10.98 -8.79
N PHE A 142 -2.65 -11.26 -10.07
CA PHE A 142 -3.19 -10.27 -10.99
C PHE A 142 -4.64 -9.92 -10.68
N LYS A 143 -4.98 -8.63 -10.86
CA LYS A 143 -6.28 -8.03 -10.52
C LYS A 143 -7.47 -8.90 -10.90
N ASP A 144 -7.53 -9.37 -12.15
CA ASP A 144 -8.70 -10.09 -12.67
C ASP A 144 -8.94 -11.42 -11.93
N ASN A 145 -7.86 -12.15 -11.62
CA ASN A 145 -7.95 -13.40 -10.86
C ASN A 145 -8.39 -13.14 -9.41
N ILE A 146 -7.84 -12.10 -8.80
CA ILE A 146 -8.22 -11.69 -7.44
C ILE A 146 -9.68 -11.26 -7.39
N GLU A 147 -10.14 -10.50 -8.39
CA GLU A 147 -11.50 -9.99 -8.47
C GLU A 147 -12.53 -11.10 -8.60
N ILE A 148 -12.24 -12.12 -9.41
CA ILE A 148 -13.09 -13.32 -9.54
C ILE A 148 -13.19 -14.05 -8.19
N ALA A 149 -12.06 -14.36 -7.56
CA ALA A 149 -12.04 -15.12 -6.31
C ALA A 149 -12.72 -14.35 -5.16
N VAL A 150 -12.33 -13.09 -4.92
CA VAL A 150 -12.89 -12.26 -3.84
C VAL A 150 -14.40 -12.06 -4.04
N SER A 151 -14.83 -11.76 -5.27
CA SER A 151 -16.26 -11.60 -5.56
C SER A 151 -17.02 -12.92 -5.39
N GLY A 152 -16.42 -14.04 -5.76
CA GLY A 152 -16.96 -15.38 -5.56
C GLY A 152 -17.21 -15.67 -4.09
N ILE A 153 -16.20 -15.50 -3.24
CA ILE A 153 -16.29 -15.71 -1.79
C ILE A 153 -17.32 -14.78 -1.14
N LEU A 154 -17.26 -13.47 -1.40
CA LEU A 154 -18.19 -12.52 -0.77
C LEU A 154 -19.65 -12.82 -1.12
N LYS A 155 -19.93 -13.18 -2.39
CA LYS A 155 -21.29 -13.50 -2.84
C LYS A 155 -21.85 -14.80 -2.26
N LYS A 156 -21.02 -15.72 -1.73
CA LYS A 156 -21.48 -16.93 -1.04
C LYS A 156 -22.22 -16.59 0.26
N TYR A 157 -21.82 -15.52 0.93
CA TYR A 157 -22.30 -15.20 2.28
C TYR A 157 -23.02 -13.86 2.40
N ILE A 158 -22.71 -12.91 1.52
CA ILE A 158 -23.17 -11.53 1.63
C ILE A 158 -23.89 -11.16 0.34
N ALA A 159 -25.14 -10.73 0.48
CA ALA A 159 -25.94 -10.29 -0.66
C ALA A 159 -25.29 -9.08 -1.36
N CYS A 160 -25.46 -9.01 -2.69
CA CYS A 160 -24.99 -7.88 -3.49
C CYS A 160 -25.55 -6.56 -2.92
N GLY A 161 -24.67 -5.56 -2.74
CA GLY A 161 -25.02 -4.27 -2.14
C GLY A 161 -24.95 -4.22 -0.60
N GLN A 162 -24.71 -5.35 0.08
CA GLN A 162 -24.44 -5.39 1.53
C GLN A 162 -22.93 -5.34 1.85
N TYR A 163 -22.09 -5.15 0.84
CA TYR A 163 -20.66 -4.88 1.00
C TYR A 163 -20.20 -3.86 -0.04
N ARG A 164 -19.12 -3.14 0.27
CA ARG A 164 -18.32 -2.45 -0.75
C ARG A 164 -16.97 -3.14 -0.83
N CYS A 165 -16.53 -3.38 -2.05
CA CYS A 165 -15.25 -4.00 -2.33
C CYS A 165 -14.53 -3.14 -3.36
N GLN A 166 -13.26 -2.88 -3.11
CA GLN A 166 -12.36 -2.15 -4.00
C GLN A 166 -11.15 -3.04 -4.28
N ILE A 167 -10.90 -3.29 -5.55
CA ILE A 167 -9.79 -4.14 -6.01
C ILE A 167 -9.04 -3.36 -7.07
N GLU A 168 -7.79 -3.02 -6.80
CA GLU A 168 -7.00 -2.14 -7.64
C GLU A 168 -5.59 -2.67 -7.85
N LYS A 169 -5.03 -2.39 -9.04
CA LYS A 169 -3.63 -2.66 -9.31
C LYS A 169 -2.75 -1.73 -8.47
N ILE A 170 -1.72 -2.30 -7.84
CA ILE A 170 -0.73 -1.52 -7.10
C ILE A 170 0.23 -0.89 -8.10
N ASN A 171 0.13 0.44 -8.24
CA ASN A 171 1.07 1.24 -9.02
C ASN A 171 2.18 1.84 -8.16
N ASN A 172 2.02 1.83 -6.82
CA ASN A 172 3.01 2.32 -5.86
C ASN A 172 3.11 1.41 -4.63
N TYR A 173 4.17 0.60 -4.57
CA TYR A 173 4.32 -0.50 -3.60
C TYR A 173 4.57 0.02 -2.17
N GLY A 174 5.41 1.02 -2.03
CA GLY A 174 5.74 1.67 -0.76
C GLY A 174 4.54 2.38 -0.16
N SER A 175 3.68 2.96 -1.00
CA SER A 175 2.38 3.51 -0.59
C SER A 175 1.45 2.43 -0.05
N ALA A 176 1.25 1.33 -0.77
CA ALA A 176 0.33 0.26 -0.36
C ALA A 176 0.76 -0.40 0.96
N THR A 177 2.05 -0.76 1.08
CA THR A 177 2.58 -1.37 2.30
C THR A 177 2.58 -0.40 3.50
N SER A 178 2.89 0.89 3.28
CA SER A 178 2.77 1.92 4.32
C SER A 178 1.32 2.14 4.77
N TYR A 179 0.37 2.05 3.84
CA TYR A 179 -1.06 2.16 4.14
C TYR A 179 -1.51 1.02 5.05
N LEU A 180 -1.25 -0.24 4.69
CA LEU A 180 -1.61 -1.39 5.54
C LEU A 180 -0.95 -1.35 6.93
N ARG A 181 0.31 -0.90 7.02
CA ARG A 181 1.03 -0.80 8.30
C ARG A 181 0.39 0.18 9.29
N LYS A 182 -0.32 1.20 8.79
CA LYS A 182 -1.06 2.12 9.66
C LYS A 182 -2.29 1.47 10.27
N SER A 183 -2.91 0.56 9.53
CA SER A 183 -4.10 -0.16 9.96
C SER A 183 -3.80 -1.25 10.99
N GLY A 184 -2.53 -1.68 11.13
CA GLY A 184 -2.13 -2.64 12.15
C GLY A 184 -1.01 -3.60 11.73
N LYS A 185 -0.89 -4.71 12.47
CA LYS A 185 0.09 -5.77 12.18
C LYS A 185 -0.38 -6.61 10.99
N ILE A 186 0.43 -6.61 9.94
CA ILE A 186 0.14 -7.38 8.72
C ILE A 186 0.42 -8.87 8.95
N THR A 187 -0.55 -9.70 8.56
CA THR A 187 -0.45 -11.17 8.54
C THR A 187 -0.30 -11.63 7.09
N ILE A 188 0.63 -12.54 6.82
CA ILE A 188 0.85 -13.10 5.47
C ILE A 188 0.38 -14.56 5.46
N ILE A 189 -0.43 -14.93 4.47
CA ILE A 189 -0.97 -16.27 4.25
C ILE A 189 -0.80 -16.75 2.81
#